data_AF-A0A2V2YUV3-F1
#
_entry.id   AF-A0A2V2YUV3-F1
#
_cell.length_a   1.000
_cell.length_b   1.000
_cell.length_c   1.000
_cell.angle_alpha   90.00
_cell.angle_beta   90.00
_cell.angle_gamma   90.00
#
_symmetry.space_group_name_H-M   'P 1'
#
loop_
_entity.id
_entity.type
_entity.pdbx_description
1 polymer ?
#
loop_
_entity_poly.entity_id
_entity_poly.type
_entity_poly.pdbx_seq_one_letter_code
_entity_poly.pdbx_strand_id
1 'polypeptide(L)'
;MSEQVNNDLTKDEKLKTSVLRNFITDQGSIKQLPSQLKKRLIVLEHIAAQIKPDQHYTEKEINDFIKPLHADYATIRRELYIHRFVNRDHEIYHVNDPSQWRDWRTLS
;
A
#
# COMPACT_ATOMS: atom_id res chain seq x y z
N MET A 1 -18.90 6.46 35.00
CA MET A 1 -19.51 6.45 33.65
C MET A 1 -18.43 5.95 32.71
N SER A 2 -18.40 4.65 32.48
CA SER A 2 -17.40 4.03 31.62
C SER A 2 -17.92 4.10 30.19
N GLU A 3 -17.28 4.89 29.34
CA GLU A 3 -17.52 4.89 27.90
C GLU A 3 -17.21 3.48 27.37
N GLN A 4 -18.25 2.75 27.00
CA GLN A 4 -18.13 1.52 26.24
C GLN A 4 -17.60 1.90 24.86
N VAL A 5 -16.33 1.59 24.59
CA VAL A 5 -15.72 1.68 23.27
C VAL A 5 -16.40 0.64 22.38
N ASN A 6 -17.39 1.08 21.60
CA ASN A 6 -18.06 0.25 20.60
C ASN A 6 -17.05 -0.14 19.51
N ASN A 7 -16.59 -1.39 19.56
CA ASN A 7 -15.58 -1.95 18.67
C ASN A 7 -16.20 -2.54 17.38
N ASP A 8 -17.05 -1.77 16.70
CA ASP A 8 -17.59 -2.18 15.40
C ASP A 8 -16.73 -1.63 14.27
N LEU A 9 -15.78 -2.46 13.81
CA LEU A 9 -15.04 -2.21 12.58
C LEU A 9 -16.03 -2.12 11.40
N THR A 10 -15.91 -1.07 10.59
CA THR A 10 -16.69 -0.93 9.35
C THR A 10 -16.44 -2.13 8.42
N LYS A 11 -17.36 -2.37 7.48
CA LYS A 11 -17.20 -3.44 6.47
C LYS A 11 -15.86 -3.33 5.73
N ASP A 12 -15.44 -2.10 5.45
CA ASP A 12 -14.18 -1.77 4.79
C ASP A 12 -12.97 -2.10 5.66
N GLU A 13 -12.99 -1.77 6.96
CA GLU A 13 -11.90 -2.13 7.88
C GLU A 13 -11.78 -3.64 8.06
N LYS A 14 -12.91 -4.35 8.13
CA LYS A 14 -12.94 -5.82 8.16
C LYS A 14 -12.35 -6.43 6.89
N LEU A 15 -12.69 -5.87 5.72
CA LEU A 15 -12.12 -6.29 4.44
C LEU A 15 -10.62 -6.03 4.38
N LYS A 16 -10.18 -4.81 4.70
CA LYS A 16 -8.77 -4.41 4.72
C LYS A 16 -7.95 -5.34 5.61
N THR A 17 -8.40 -5.56 6.84
CA THR A 17 -7.74 -6.46 7.80
C THR A 17 -7.65 -7.90 7.27
N SER A 18 -8.73 -8.42 6.70
CA SER A 18 -8.76 -9.78 6.14
C SER A 18 -7.81 -9.94 4.95
N VAL A 19 -7.78 -8.94 4.05
CA VAL A 19 -6.86 -8.92 2.91
C VAL A 19 -5.42 -8.89 3.39
N LEU A 20 -5.05 -7.97 4.29
CA LEU A 20 -3.67 -7.87 4.78
C LEU A 20 -3.20 -9.17 5.45
N ARG A 21 -4.05 -9.80 6.29
CA ARG A 21 -3.73 -11.11 6.90
C ARG A 21 -3.42 -12.20 5.86
N ASN A 22 -4.14 -12.20 4.74
CA ASN A 22 -4.00 -13.22 3.70
C ASN A 22 -2.80 -13.00 2.78
N PHE A 23 -2.36 -11.75 2.59
CA PHE A 23 -1.35 -11.40 1.58
C PHE A 23 -0.04 -10.86 2.15
N ILE A 24 -0.02 -10.40 3.40
CA ILE A 24 1.19 -9.93 4.09
C ILE A 24 1.65 -11.00 5.08
N THR A 25 2.96 -11.21 5.18
CA THR A 25 3.60 -12.05 6.19
C THR A 25 3.76 -11.31 7.50
N ASP A 26 3.99 -12.02 8.60
CA ASP A 26 4.28 -11.39 9.89
C ASP A 26 5.58 -10.56 9.87
N GLN A 27 6.44 -10.78 8.86
CA GLN A 27 7.67 -10.01 8.62
C GLN A 27 7.44 -8.80 7.71
N GLY A 28 6.20 -8.54 7.26
CA GLY A 28 5.84 -7.40 6.42
C GLY A 28 6.02 -7.60 4.91
N SER A 29 6.52 -8.76 4.47
CA SER A 29 6.66 -9.07 3.04
C SER A 29 5.35 -9.57 2.41
N ILE A 30 5.23 -9.47 1.10
CA ILE A 30 4.08 -9.91 0.33
C ILE A 30 4.22 -11.40 0.01
N LYS A 31 3.25 -12.21 0.45
CA LYS A 31 3.15 -13.64 0.12
C LYS A 31 2.92 -13.85 -1.38
N GLN A 32 1.97 -13.10 -1.93
CA GLN A 32 1.63 -13.07 -3.35
C GLN A 32 0.85 -11.79 -3.67
N LEU A 33 0.99 -11.24 -4.88
CA LEU A 33 0.17 -10.10 -5.28
C LEU A 33 -1.26 -10.55 -5.61
N PRO A 34 -2.31 -9.95 -5.02
CA PRO A 34 -3.69 -10.35 -5.28
C PRO A 34 -4.07 -10.16 -6.75
N SER A 35 -4.76 -11.11 -7.37
CA SER A 35 -5.27 -10.96 -8.74
C SER A 35 -6.42 -9.95 -8.86
N GLN A 36 -7.22 -9.80 -7.81
CA GLN A 36 -8.33 -8.85 -7.76
C GLN A 36 -7.84 -7.43 -7.45
N LEU A 37 -8.18 -6.46 -8.31
CA LEU A 37 -7.73 -5.07 -8.19
C LEU A 37 -8.04 -4.46 -6.82
N LYS A 38 -9.24 -4.66 -6.28
CA LYS A 38 -9.62 -4.12 -4.96
C LYS A 38 -8.69 -4.60 -3.84
N LYS A 39 -8.35 -5.89 -3.83
CA LYS A 39 -7.41 -6.47 -2.85
C LYS A 39 -5.96 -6.02 -3.11
N ARG A 40 -5.58 -5.89 -4.38
CA ARG A 40 -4.27 -5.40 -4.79
C ARG A 40 -4.03 -3.97 -4.31
N LEU A 41 -5.00 -3.09 -4.49
CA LEU A 41 -4.93 -1.71 -3.97
C LEU A 41 -4.80 -1.65 -2.45
N ILE A 42 -5.50 -2.52 -1.71
CA ILE A 42 -5.34 -2.60 -0.24
C ILE A 42 -3.90 -2.96 0.15
N VAL A 43 -3.28 -3.92 -0.56
CA VAL A 43 -1.88 -4.30 -0.33
C VAL A 43 -0.92 -3.16 -0.70
N LEU A 44 -1.14 -2.50 -1.85
CA LEU A 44 -0.32 -1.37 -2.29
C LEU A 44 -0.43 -0.16 -1.35
N GLU A 45 -1.64 0.16 -0.87
CA GLU A 45 -1.87 1.21 0.13
C GLU A 45 -1.07 0.93 1.41
N HIS A 46 -1.05 -0.33 1.87
CA HIS A 46 -0.30 -0.72 3.05
C HIS A 46 1.23 -0.56 2.87
N ILE A 47 1.74 -0.79 1.66
CA ILE A 47 3.16 -0.57 1.34
C ILE A 47 3.46 0.92 1.24
N ALA A 48 2.61 1.69 0.55
CA ALA A 48 2.76 3.12 0.36
C ALA A 48 2.78 3.88 1.69
N ALA A 49 1.95 3.46 2.65
CA ALA A 49 1.88 4.05 4.00
C ALA A 49 3.19 3.89 4.82
N GLN A 50 4.11 3.03 4.39
CA GLN A 50 5.43 2.86 5.01
C GLN A 50 6.52 3.73 4.36
N ILE A 51 6.23 4.34 3.20
CA ILE A 51 7.12 5.30 2.54
C ILE A 51 6.96 6.65 3.24
N LYS A 52 8.07 7.29 3.62
CA LYS A 52 8.01 8.58 4.30
C LYS A 52 7.49 9.69 3.37
N PRO A 53 6.45 10.47 3.76
CA PRO A 53 5.84 11.53 2.95
C PRO A 53 6.78 12.65 2.54
N ASP A 54 7.65 13.08 3.45
CA ASP A 54 8.51 14.24 3.22
C ASP A 54 9.88 13.87 2.64
N GLN A 55 10.01 12.66 2.07
CA GLN A 55 11.26 12.16 1.54
C GLN A 55 11.19 11.88 0.04
N HIS A 56 12.27 12.25 -0.63
CA HIS A 56 12.52 11.94 -2.03
C HIS A 56 13.47 10.74 -2.12
N TYR A 57 13.21 9.88 -3.10
CA TYR A 57 13.94 8.63 -3.32
C TYR A 57 14.38 8.57 -4.78
N THR A 58 15.65 8.32 -5.02
CA THR A 58 16.11 7.85 -6.33
C THR A 58 15.45 6.51 -6.67
N GLU A 59 15.47 6.12 -7.95
CA GLU A 59 15.04 4.78 -8.36
C GLU A 59 15.74 3.67 -7.57
N LYS A 60 17.03 3.84 -7.26
CA LYS A 60 17.78 2.87 -6.46
C LYS A 60 17.22 2.76 -5.05
N GLU A 61 16.99 3.89 -4.37
CA GLU A 61 16.52 3.90 -2.98
C GLU A 61 15.11 3.34 -2.85
N ILE A 62 14.20 3.70 -3.76
CA ILE A 62 12.84 3.13 -3.74
C ILE A 62 12.87 1.63 -4.06
N ASN A 63 13.75 1.17 -4.95
CA ASN A 63 13.92 -0.25 -5.21
C ASN A 63 14.47 -0.98 -3.97
N ASP A 64 15.44 -0.39 -3.28
CA ASP A 64 16.02 -0.96 -2.07
C ASP A 64 15.01 -1.02 -0.90
N PHE A 65 14.04 -0.10 -0.87
CA PHE A 65 12.88 -0.17 0.03
C PHE A 65 11.92 -1.32 -0.32
N ILE A 66 11.62 -1.54 -1.60
CA ILE A 66 10.60 -2.53 -2.04
C ILE A 66 11.16 -3.96 -2.11
N LYS A 67 12.43 -4.14 -2.46
CA LYS A 67 13.08 -5.47 -2.63
C LYS A 67 12.86 -6.43 -1.45
N PRO A 68 12.98 -6.02 -0.17
CA PRO A 68 12.70 -6.90 0.96
C PRO A 68 11.25 -7.36 1.04
N LEU A 69 10.31 -6.61 0.44
CA LEU A 69 8.88 -6.89 0.49
C LEU A 69 8.46 -7.93 -0.56
N HIS A 70 9.13 -7.99 -1.72
CA HIS A 70 8.79 -8.93 -2.78
C HIS A 70 9.90 -9.01 -3.85
N ALA A 71 10.10 -10.21 -4.40
CA ALA A 71 11.12 -10.45 -5.43
C ALA A 71 10.87 -9.66 -6.73
N ASP A 72 9.59 -9.51 -7.12
CA ASP A 72 9.19 -8.65 -8.23
C ASP A 72 8.90 -7.22 -7.73
N TYR A 73 9.94 -6.55 -7.25
CA TYR A 73 9.88 -5.17 -6.76
C TYR A 73 9.60 -4.16 -7.89
N ALA A 74 9.97 -4.49 -9.13
CA ALA A 74 9.75 -3.64 -10.28
C ALA A 74 8.26 -3.53 -10.60
N THR A 75 7.52 -4.64 -10.57
CA THR A 75 6.05 -4.62 -10.72
C THR A 75 5.38 -3.80 -9.61
N ILE A 76 5.79 -3.97 -8.35
CA ILE A 76 5.22 -3.19 -7.24
C ILE A 76 5.47 -1.71 -7.42
N ARG A 77 6.72 -1.30 -7.72
CA ARG A 77 7.06 0.11 -7.98
C ARG A 77 6.21 0.69 -9.10
N ARG A 78 6.01 -0.06 -10.18
CA ARG A 78 5.18 0.33 -11.31
C ARG A 78 3.71 0.51 -10.89
N GLU A 79 3.17 -0.41 -10.09
CA GLU A 79 1.77 -0.33 -9.64
C GLU A 79 1.54 0.79 -8.63
N LEU A 80 2.49 1.05 -7.74
CA LEU A 80 2.46 2.21 -6.84
C LEU A 80 2.34 3.51 -7.63
N TYR A 81 3.05 3.63 -8.76
CA TYR A 81 2.95 4.79 -9.65
C TYR A 81 1.61 4.83 -10.40
N ILE A 82 1.20 3.72 -11.02
CA ILE A 82 -0.07 3.62 -11.79
C ILE A 82 -1.27 3.99 -10.93
N HIS A 83 -1.29 3.57 -9.67
CA HIS A 83 -2.40 3.79 -8.74
C HIS A 83 -2.23 5.03 -7.87
N ARG A 84 -1.33 5.95 -8.26
CA ARG A 84 -1.17 7.27 -7.64
C ARG A 84 -0.74 7.23 -6.17
N PHE A 85 -0.18 6.12 -5.69
CA PHE A 85 0.44 6.07 -4.37
C PHE A 85 1.75 6.83 -4.35
N VAL A 86 2.56 6.69 -5.40
CA VAL A 86 3.79 7.46 -5.60
C VAL A 86 3.73 8.20 -6.92
N ASN A 87 4.52 9.26 -7.03
CA ASN A 87 4.79 9.93 -8.28
C ASN A 87 6.31 9.98 -8.53
N ARG A 88 6.69 10.30 -9.76
CA ARG A 88 8.08 10.42 -10.17
C ARG A 88 8.28 11.69 -10.99
N ASP A 89 9.20 12.53 -10.57
CA ASP A 89 9.68 13.68 -11.33
C ASP A 89 11.19 13.58 -11.53
N HIS A 90 11.69 13.73 -12.76
CA HIS A 90 13.12 13.59 -13.08
C HIS A 90 13.82 12.39 -12.41
N GLU A 91 13.20 11.20 -12.46
CA GLU A 91 13.69 9.95 -11.85
C GLU A 91 13.68 9.90 -10.31
N ILE A 92 13.17 10.94 -9.66
CA ILE A 92 12.99 11.05 -8.22
C ILE A 92 11.55 10.71 -7.84
N TYR A 93 11.41 9.69 -7.01
CA TYR A 93 10.16 9.22 -6.43
C TYR A 93 9.82 9.95 -5.15
N HIS A 94 8.54 10.23 -4.95
CA HIS A 94 7.95 10.66 -3.68
C HIS A 94 6.56 10.05 -3.55
N VAL A 95 6.10 9.84 -2.32
CA VAL A 95 4.72 9.41 -2.08
C VAL A 95 3.78 10.60 -2.27
N ASN A 96 2.63 10.36 -2.90
CA ASN A 96 1.62 11.39 -3.10
C ASN A 96 0.82 11.64 -1.82
N ASP A 97 0.13 12.77 -1.76
CA ASP A 97 -0.85 13.02 -0.70
C ASP A 97 -1.92 11.90 -0.70
N PRO A 98 -2.33 11.37 0.47
CA PRO A 98 -3.32 10.30 0.55
C PRO A 98 -4.65 10.60 -0.15
N SER A 99 -5.03 11.88 -0.31
CA SER A 99 -6.22 12.28 -1.07
C SER A 99 -6.13 11.97 -2.57
N GLN A 100 -4.92 11.76 -3.09
CA GLN A 100 -4.67 11.45 -4.49
C GLN A 100 -4.59 9.94 -4.77
N TRP A 101 -4.55 9.10 -3.72
CA TRP A 101 -4.41 7.66 -3.87
C TRP A 101 -5.65 7.06 -4.50
N ARG A 102 -5.46 6.00 -5.30
CA ARG A 102 -6.60 5.25 -5.86
C ARG A 102 -7.40 4.60 -4.73
N ASP A 103 -8.58 5.15 -4.44
CA ASP A 103 -9.46 4.63 -3.39
C ASP A 103 -10.15 3.32 -3.81
N TRP A 104 -9.75 2.22 -3.17
CA TRP A 104 -10.31 0.89 -3.40
C TRP A 104 -11.75 0.75 -2.90
N ARG A 105 -12.22 1.65 -2.02
CA ARG A 105 -13.61 1.65 -1.52
C ARG A 105 -14.61 2.01 -2.62
N THR A 106 -14.16 2.73 -3.63
CA THR A 106 -14.96 3.09 -4.82
C THR A 106 -15.15 1.94 -5.81
N LEU A 107 -14.39 0.84 -5.67
CA LEU A 107 -14.52 -0.34 -6.52
C LEU A 107 -15.67 -1.22 -6.03
N SER A 108 -16.47 -1.75 -6.96
CA SER A 108 -17.55 -2.69 -6.67
C SER A 108 -17.07 -4.01 -6.08
#